data_AF-A0A382JCP1-F1
#
_entry.id   AF-A0A382JCP1-F1
#
_cell.length_a   1.000
_cell.length_b   1.000
_cell.length_c   1.000
_cell.angle_alpha   90.00
_cell.angle_beta   90.00
_cell.angle_gamma   90.00
#
_symmetry.space_group_name_H-M   'P 1'
#
loop_
_entity.id
_entity.type
_entity.pdbx_description
1 polymer ?
#
loop_
_entity_poly.entity_id
_entity_poly.type
_entity_poly.pdbx_seq_one_letter_code
_entity_poly.pdbx_strand_id
1 'polypeptide(L)'
;GLDFAIRESGQTQWPLAVRLTGPGLFHQYPQYLGEVPDKDQIAEADCHAATQVWMPDWLDNPDQCLESIDESYQIASEAIREPVTVVITPVEDPNSTDEEADLMGEMIYSSSYYVPFEEAANLPELGTKADLDRHLAISVVKAAPEILEIEAPIPEARLVSLVAQRFGISRLYSKRIETIRACFDLIPGIQKTNDDTGSYLWSPERSPTTWNDYRMTPEGHPRDLWPTKKGTVPIAREEIRNAMVDIVRIAHGAHSEELIRRTALLFGREVLRNDVEKRLRSVLDWASSEAVGSLLLDGEQYQIPLPDET
;
A
#
# COMPACT_ATOMS: atom_id res chain seq x y z
N GLY A 1 2.38 25.15 16.51
CA GLY A 1 1.10 25.67 15.96
C GLY A 1 1.39 26.29 14.62
N LEU A 2 0.75 25.78 13.56
CA LEU A 2 0.98 26.14 12.17
C LEU A 2 0.05 27.29 11.74
N ASP A 3 0.55 28.27 10.98
CA ASP A 3 -0.28 29.38 10.50
C ASP A 3 -0.82 29.13 9.08
N PHE A 4 0.02 28.69 8.14
CA PHE A 4 -0.41 28.28 6.80
C PHE A 4 0.58 27.30 6.14
N ALA A 5 0.16 26.64 5.06
CA ALA A 5 0.99 25.73 4.27
C ALA A 5 0.85 26.02 2.77
N ILE A 6 1.91 25.75 2.01
CA ILE A 6 2.06 26.06 0.59
C ILE A 6 2.17 24.76 -0.22
N ARG A 7 1.45 24.65 -1.34
CA ARG A 7 1.59 23.56 -2.33
C ARG A 7 1.18 24.00 -3.74
N GLU A 8 1.71 23.30 -4.74
CA GLU A 8 1.24 23.36 -6.12
C GLU A 8 0.09 22.38 -6.37
N SER A 9 -0.69 22.64 -7.43
CA SER A 9 -1.76 21.74 -7.85
C SER A 9 -1.19 20.42 -8.39
N GLY A 10 -1.58 19.30 -7.79
CA GLY A 10 -1.13 17.96 -8.20
C GLY A 10 -0.10 17.31 -7.27
N GLN A 11 0.43 18.04 -6.29
CA GLN A 11 1.28 17.47 -5.23
C GLN A 11 0.43 16.69 -4.21
N THR A 12 0.89 15.50 -3.82
CA THR A 12 0.18 14.58 -2.92
C THR A 12 0.42 14.85 -1.43
N GLN A 13 1.45 15.63 -1.10
CA GLN A 13 1.81 16.11 0.24
C GLN A 13 2.00 17.64 0.18
N TRP A 14 1.88 18.36 1.30
CA TRP A 14 2.21 19.79 1.37
C TRP A 14 3.73 20.00 1.55
N PRO A 15 4.44 20.65 0.61
CA PRO A 15 5.88 20.86 0.76
C PRO A 15 6.30 21.63 2.00
N LEU A 16 5.65 22.78 2.25
CA LEU A 16 6.16 23.72 3.23
C LEU A 16 5.04 24.27 4.12
N ALA A 17 5.20 24.04 5.41
CA ALA A 17 4.49 24.71 6.48
C ALA A 17 5.20 26.03 6.84
N VAL A 18 4.45 27.09 7.12
CA VAL A 18 4.99 28.40 7.51
C VAL A 18 4.38 28.85 8.83
N ARG A 19 5.25 29.27 9.75
CA ARG A 19 4.89 29.88 11.02
C ARG A 19 5.32 31.34 11.06
N LEU A 20 4.42 32.23 11.46
CA LEU A 20 4.69 33.64 11.67
C LEU A 20 5.13 33.87 13.13
N THR A 21 6.24 34.56 13.32
CA THR A 21 6.83 34.86 14.63
C THR A 21 7.11 36.36 14.73
N GLY A 22 7.00 36.98 15.90
CA GLY A 22 7.18 38.43 15.98
C GLY A 22 6.74 39.08 17.29
N PRO A 23 7.25 40.28 17.62
CA PRO A 23 6.71 41.09 18.70
C PRO A 23 5.35 41.66 18.28
N GLY A 24 4.37 41.68 19.19
CA GLY A 24 3.06 42.29 18.95
C GLY A 24 2.17 41.61 17.90
N LEU A 25 2.55 40.42 17.41
CA LEU A 25 1.82 39.66 16.38
C LEU A 25 0.41 39.28 16.84
N PHE A 26 0.27 38.98 18.13
CA PHE A 26 -1.01 38.83 18.81
C PHE A 26 -1.06 39.84 19.96
N HIS A 27 -2.07 40.71 19.99
CA HIS A 27 -2.25 41.74 21.04
C HIS A 27 -2.22 41.20 22.48
N GLN A 28 -2.38 39.88 22.66
CA GLN A 28 -2.38 39.19 23.95
C GLN A 28 -0.98 38.79 24.44
N TYR A 29 0.06 38.83 23.59
CA TYR A 29 1.41 38.38 23.93
C TYR A 29 2.47 39.45 23.55
N PRO A 30 3.29 39.93 24.50
CA PRO A 30 4.32 40.94 24.23
C PRO A 30 5.36 40.48 23.20
N GLN A 31 5.69 39.18 23.17
CA GLN A 31 6.59 38.56 22.21
C GLN A 31 6.08 37.15 21.87
N TYR A 32 5.75 36.89 20.61
CA TYR A 32 5.44 35.53 20.14
C TYR A 32 6.69 34.93 19.49
N LEU A 33 7.53 34.32 20.32
CA LEU A 33 8.70 33.53 19.93
C LEU A 33 8.27 32.06 19.73
N GLY A 34 7.38 31.84 18.77
CA GLY A 34 7.00 30.48 18.42
C GLY A 34 8.20 29.72 17.86
N GLU A 35 8.52 28.55 18.40
CA GLU A 35 9.55 27.67 17.81
C GLU A 35 9.10 27.20 16.41
N VAL A 36 10.04 26.84 15.53
CA VAL A 36 9.69 26.14 14.29
C VAL A 36 8.84 24.91 14.66
N PRO A 37 7.72 24.63 13.95
CA PRO A 37 6.93 23.43 14.22
C PRO A 37 7.80 22.17 14.33
N ASP A 38 7.57 21.39 15.38
CA ASP A 38 8.30 20.14 15.58
C ASP A 38 7.86 19.05 14.57
N LYS A 39 8.59 17.93 14.53
CA LYS A 39 8.32 16.84 13.58
C LYS A 39 6.91 16.26 13.70
N ASP A 40 6.35 16.23 14.91
CA ASP A 40 5.02 15.68 15.16
C ASP A 40 3.95 16.63 14.61
N GLN A 41 4.11 17.94 14.81
CA GLN A 41 3.24 18.98 14.23
C GLN A 41 3.31 19.04 12.70
N ILE A 42 4.50 18.80 12.13
CA ILE A 42 4.71 18.72 10.68
C ILE A 42 4.00 17.49 10.10
N ALA A 43 4.14 16.33 10.76
CA ALA A 43 3.50 15.09 10.36
C ALA A 43 1.97 15.14 10.48
N GLU A 44 1.43 15.72 11.56
CA GLU A 44 -0.01 15.89 11.76
C GLU A 44 -0.65 16.78 10.68
N ALA A 45 0.08 17.78 10.20
CA ALA A 45 -0.37 18.69 9.14
C ALA A 45 -0.11 18.18 7.71
N ASP A 46 0.38 16.94 7.56
CA ASP A 46 0.77 16.35 6.26
C ASP A 46 1.74 17.25 5.46
N CYS A 47 2.64 17.94 6.17
CA CYS A 47 3.68 18.78 5.61
C CYS A 47 5.01 18.04 5.55
N HIS A 48 5.90 18.40 4.62
CA HIS A 48 7.24 17.80 4.53
C HIS A 48 8.28 18.56 5.35
N ALA A 49 8.27 19.89 5.27
CA ALA A 49 9.14 20.77 6.03
C ALA A 49 8.35 21.93 6.65
N ALA A 50 8.96 22.63 7.61
CA ALA A 50 8.44 23.88 8.13
C ALA A 50 9.51 24.96 8.19
N THR A 51 9.09 26.20 7.98
CA THR A 51 9.93 27.40 8.16
C THR A 51 9.22 28.43 9.04
N GLN A 52 9.97 29.42 9.51
CA GLN A 52 9.47 30.54 10.28
C GLN A 52 9.73 31.86 9.57
N VAL A 53 8.80 32.80 9.70
CA VAL A 53 8.93 34.17 9.19
C VAL A 53 8.85 35.12 10.37
N TRP A 54 9.96 35.82 10.63
CA TRP A 54 10.00 36.87 11.64
C TRP A 54 9.36 38.14 11.08
N MET A 55 8.25 38.59 11.69
CA MET A 55 7.44 39.69 11.17
C MET A 55 8.16 41.03 11.09
N PRO A 56 9.08 41.41 12.01
CA PRO A 56 9.93 42.58 11.81
C PRO A 56 10.75 42.50 10.52
N ASP A 57 11.33 41.33 10.20
CA ASP A 57 12.10 41.16 8.95
C ASP A 57 11.18 41.25 7.72
N TRP A 58 9.96 40.70 7.82
CA TRP A 58 8.93 40.84 6.76
C TRP A 58 8.52 42.29 6.53
N LEU A 59 8.37 43.08 7.60
CA LEU A 59 8.00 44.49 7.51
C LEU A 59 9.13 45.36 6.96
N ASP A 60 10.38 45.01 7.28
CA ASP A 60 11.57 45.74 6.83
C ASP A 60 11.93 45.39 5.38
N ASN A 61 11.84 44.10 4.99
CA ASN A 61 12.18 43.64 3.64
C ASN A 61 11.34 42.42 3.19
N PRO A 62 10.10 42.63 2.71
CA PRO A 62 9.20 41.54 2.34
C PRO A 62 9.71 40.71 1.16
N ASP A 63 10.43 41.32 0.21
CA ASP A 63 10.95 40.64 -0.97
C ASP A 63 11.99 39.58 -0.57
N GLN A 64 12.88 39.91 0.37
CA GLN A 64 13.88 38.96 0.89
C GLN A 64 13.22 37.81 1.68
N CYS A 65 12.16 38.09 2.42
CA CYS A 65 11.40 37.03 3.10
C CYS A 65 10.69 36.12 2.09
N LEU A 66 10.14 36.67 1.01
CA LEU A 66 9.53 35.90 -0.07
C LEU A 66 10.54 35.01 -0.78
N GLU A 67 11.74 35.53 -1.09
CA GLU A 67 12.84 34.73 -1.66
C GLU A 67 13.21 33.56 -0.74
N SER A 68 13.36 33.80 0.57
CA SER A 68 13.69 32.74 1.53
C SER A 68 12.58 31.67 1.67
N ILE A 69 11.31 32.08 1.60
CA ILE A 69 10.17 31.15 1.59
C ILE A 69 10.16 30.35 0.29
N ASP A 70 10.42 30.99 -0.86
CA ASP A 70 10.45 30.32 -2.16
C ASP A 70 11.61 29.31 -2.23
N GLU A 71 12.82 29.67 -1.78
CA GLU A 71 13.96 28.74 -1.67
C GLU A 71 13.61 27.53 -0.80
N SER A 72 13.03 27.77 0.38
CA SER A 72 12.58 26.70 1.29
C SER A 72 11.50 25.82 0.64
N TYR A 73 10.60 26.44 -0.12
CA TYR A 73 9.54 25.75 -0.84
C TYR A 73 10.11 24.90 -1.97
N GLN A 74 11.02 25.43 -2.80
CA GLN A 74 11.63 24.67 -3.89
C GLN A 74 12.41 23.47 -3.36
N ILE A 75 13.20 23.63 -2.29
CA ILE A 75 13.92 22.52 -1.65
C ILE A 75 12.94 21.43 -1.17
N ALA A 76 11.88 21.81 -0.47
CA ALA A 76 10.90 20.84 0.04
C ALA A 76 10.06 20.21 -1.09
N SER A 77 9.75 20.99 -2.13
CA SER A 77 8.99 20.58 -3.30
C SER A 77 9.80 19.60 -4.15
N GLU A 78 11.09 19.88 -4.36
CA GLU A 78 12.05 18.97 -4.97
C GLU A 78 12.24 17.72 -4.13
N ALA A 79 12.37 17.81 -2.81
CA ALA A 79 12.50 16.63 -1.94
C ALA A 79 11.27 15.72 -1.93
N ILE A 80 10.07 16.25 -2.20
CA ILE A 80 8.85 15.45 -2.41
C ILE A 80 8.77 14.91 -3.85
N ARG A 81 9.27 15.67 -4.83
CA ARG A 81 9.16 15.37 -6.28
C ARG A 81 10.22 14.38 -6.74
N GLU A 82 11.44 14.55 -6.27
CA GLU A 82 12.46 13.51 -6.29
C GLU A 82 11.94 12.38 -5.39
N PRO A 83 11.91 11.13 -5.87
CA PRO A 83 11.76 10.04 -4.94
C PRO A 83 12.90 10.22 -3.94
N VAL A 84 12.57 10.35 -2.65
CA VAL A 84 13.52 10.08 -1.59
C VAL A 84 13.95 8.62 -1.80
N THR A 85 14.94 8.42 -2.66
CA THR A 85 15.87 7.32 -2.58
C THR A 85 16.54 7.51 -1.25
N VAL A 86 15.96 6.88 -0.23
CA VAL A 86 16.81 6.30 0.79
C VAL A 86 17.69 5.34 0.00
N VAL A 87 18.87 5.81 -0.41
CA VAL A 87 19.97 4.90 -0.65
C VAL A 87 20.21 4.29 0.71
N ILE A 88 19.52 3.17 0.96
CA ILE A 88 19.90 2.24 1.99
C ILE A 88 21.33 1.91 1.60
N THR A 89 22.32 2.49 2.29
CA THR A 89 23.64 1.89 2.31
C THR A 89 23.38 0.44 2.64
N PRO A 90 23.67 -0.50 1.72
CA PRO A 90 23.46 -1.90 2.01
C PRO A 90 24.12 -2.13 3.35
N VAL A 91 23.37 -2.65 4.31
CA VAL A 91 24.03 -3.49 5.30
C VAL A 91 24.53 -4.64 4.44
N GLU A 92 25.77 -4.50 3.94
CA GLU A 92 26.51 -5.59 3.32
C GLU A 92 26.62 -6.62 4.42
N ASP A 93 25.70 -7.58 4.41
CA ASP A 93 26.05 -8.91 4.87
C ASP A 93 27.18 -9.35 3.91
N PRO A 94 28.42 -9.52 4.39
CA PRO A 94 29.59 -9.74 3.52
C PRO A 94 29.53 -11.04 2.70
N ASN A 95 28.40 -11.75 2.74
CA ASN A 95 28.25 -13.08 2.19
C ASN A 95 27.17 -13.24 1.11
N SER A 96 26.28 -12.28 0.87
CA SER A 96 25.27 -12.44 -0.20
C SER A 96 25.85 -12.02 -1.55
N THR A 97 26.38 -12.98 -2.31
CA THR A 97 26.77 -12.76 -3.71
C THR A 97 25.53 -12.67 -4.61
N ASP A 98 25.60 -11.93 -5.73
CA ASP A 98 24.49 -11.84 -6.71
C ASP A 98 24.01 -13.24 -7.17
N GLU A 99 24.90 -14.24 -7.15
CA GLU A 99 24.58 -15.65 -7.42
C GLU A 99 23.62 -16.29 -6.40
N GLU A 100 23.73 -15.96 -5.11
CA GLU A 100 22.79 -16.47 -4.08
C GLU A 100 21.39 -15.83 -4.21
N ALA A 101 21.33 -14.56 -4.62
CA ALA A 101 20.06 -13.89 -4.89
C ALA A 101 19.34 -14.50 -6.09
N ASP A 102 20.08 -14.83 -7.15
CA ASP A 102 19.56 -15.50 -8.35
C ASP A 102 19.08 -16.92 -8.04
N LEU A 103 19.87 -17.72 -7.29
CA LEU A 103 19.50 -19.09 -6.89
C LEU A 103 18.23 -19.11 -6.05
N MET A 104 18.10 -18.19 -5.09
CA MET A 104 16.90 -18.13 -4.27
C MET A 104 15.68 -17.68 -5.08
N GLY A 105 15.86 -16.77 -6.05
CA GLY A 105 14.82 -16.43 -7.02
C GLY A 105 14.30 -17.67 -7.76
N GLU A 106 15.21 -18.49 -8.30
CA GLU A 106 14.85 -19.76 -8.96
C GLU A 106 14.12 -20.72 -8.01
N MET A 107 14.57 -20.84 -6.76
CA MET A 107 13.92 -21.70 -5.76
C MET A 107 12.48 -21.24 -5.48
N ILE A 108 12.24 -19.94 -5.37
CA ILE A 108 10.91 -19.35 -5.20
C ILE A 108 10.02 -19.68 -6.41
N TYR A 109 10.50 -19.49 -7.64
CA TYR A 109 9.75 -19.83 -8.85
C TYR A 109 9.43 -21.34 -8.96
N SER A 110 10.24 -22.19 -8.32
CA SER A 110 10.02 -23.64 -8.25
C SER A 110 9.15 -24.09 -7.07
N SER A 111 8.76 -23.17 -6.18
CA SER A 111 7.97 -23.48 -4.99
C SER A 111 6.60 -24.05 -5.34
N SER A 112 6.12 -25.01 -4.55
CA SER A 112 4.77 -25.55 -4.70
C SER A 112 3.66 -24.55 -4.32
N TYR A 113 4.02 -23.47 -3.62
CA TYR A 113 3.09 -22.40 -3.21
C TYR A 113 3.04 -21.25 -4.23
N TYR A 114 3.95 -21.27 -5.20
CA TYR A 114 3.99 -20.29 -6.28
C TYR A 114 2.93 -20.62 -7.33
N VAL A 115 2.11 -19.62 -7.68
CA VAL A 115 1.13 -19.73 -8.76
C VAL A 115 1.21 -18.50 -9.67
N PRO A 116 1.19 -18.64 -11.01
CA PRO A 116 1.08 -17.48 -11.90
C PRO A 116 -0.23 -16.71 -11.68
N PHE A 117 -0.18 -15.37 -11.69
CA PHE A 117 -1.40 -14.57 -11.65
C PHE A 117 -2.13 -14.61 -12.99
N GLU A 118 -3.43 -14.91 -12.95
CA GLU A 118 -4.33 -14.86 -14.09
C GLU A 118 -5.29 -13.67 -13.98
N GLU A 119 -5.47 -12.94 -15.09
CA GLU A 119 -6.39 -11.80 -15.14
C GLU A 119 -7.80 -12.21 -15.58
N ALA A 120 -8.77 -12.04 -14.69
CA ALA A 120 -10.18 -12.21 -14.97
C ALA A 120 -10.74 -11.13 -15.92
N ALA A 121 -9.99 -10.06 -16.20
CA ALA A 121 -10.34 -9.04 -17.19
C ALA A 121 -10.49 -9.61 -18.62
N ASN A 122 -9.90 -10.79 -18.88
CA ASN A 122 -9.99 -11.49 -20.15
C ASN A 122 -11.26 -12.35 -20.29
N LEU A 123 -12.09 -12.46 -19.24
CA LEU A 123 -13.36 -13.18 -19.33
C LEU A 123 -14.29 -12.54 -20.36
N PRO A 124 -15.06 -13.35 -21.12
CA PRO A 124 -15.98 -12.82 -22.11
C PRO A 124 -17.12 -12.02 -21.46
N GLU A 125 -17.66 -11.08 -22.23
CA GLU A 125 -18.89 -10.36 -21.89
C GLU A 125 -20.03 -11.36 -21.66
N LEU A 126 -20.77 -11.16 -20.58
CA LEU A 126 -21.89 -12.00 -20.16
C LEU A 126 -23.24 -11.46 -20.66
N GLY A 127 -23.30 -10.18 -21.02
CA GLY A 127 -24.49 -9.51 -21.51
C GLY A 127 -24.29 -8.01 -21.69
N THR A 128 -25.39 -7.27 -21.81
CA THR A 128 -25.37 -5.82 -21.97
C THR A 128 -25.66 -5.09 -20.65
N LYS A 129 -25.40 -3.79 -20.62
CA LYS A 129 -25.83 -2.91 -19.53
C LYS A 129 -27.33 -3.04 -19.21
N ALA A 130 -28.18 -3.23 -20.22
CA ALA A 130 -29.62 -3.37 -20.02
C ALA A 130 -29.97 -4.68 -19.28
N ASP A 131 -29.20 -5.74 -19.49
CA ASP A 131 -29.38 -7.02 -18.79
C ASP A 131 -29.02 -6.88 -17.31
N LEU A 132 -27.89 -6.21 -17.02
CA LEU A 132 -27.47 -5.89 -15.66
C LEU A 132 -28.50 -5.00 -14.94
N ASP A 133 -29.01 -3.97 -15.61
CA ASP A 133 -29.99 -3.04 -15.02
C ASP A 133 -31.35 -3.71 -14.77
N ARG A 134 -31.77 -4.66 -15.61
CA ARG A 134 -33.04 -5.38 -15.48
C ARG A 134 -33.01 -6.42 -14.35
N HIS A 135 -31.90 -7.14 -14.22
CA HIS A 135 -31.75 -8.25 -13.27
C HIS A 135 -30.41 -8.18 -12.55
N LEU A 136 -30.21 -7.12 -11.76
CA LEU A 136 -28.92 -6.83 -11.11
C LEU A 136 -28.39 -7.99 -10.28
N ALA A 137 -29.15 -8.46 -9.28
CA ALA A 137 -28.68 -9.52 -8.38
C ALA A 137 -28.35 -10.82 -9.12
N ILE A 138 -29.21 -11.24 -10.06
CA ILE A 138 -29.00 -12.45 -10.87
C ILE A 138 -27.74 -12.30 -11.73
N SER A 139 -27.54 -11.14 -12.35
CA SER A 139 -26.38 -10.85 -13.19
C SER A 139 -25.08 -10.85 -12.39
N VAL A 140 -25.08 -10.28 -11.19
CA VAL A 140 -23.92 -10.29 -10.29
C VAL A 140 -23.61 -11.70 -9.81
N VAL A 141 -24.61 -12.45 -9.32
CA VAL A 141 -24.43 -13.83 -8.83
C VAL A 141 -23.98 -14.78 -9.95
N LYS A 142 -24.29 -14.47 -11.21
CA LYS A 142 -23.77 -15.23 -12.36
C LYS A 142 -22.33 -14.85 -12.71
N ALA A 143 -21.99 -13.56 -12.69
CA ALA A 143 -20.69 -13.07 -13.15
C ALA A 143 -19.56 -13.23 -12.12
N ALA A 144 -19.87 -12.98 -10.84
CA ALA A 144 -18.87 -12.86 -9.78
C ALA A 144 -18.17 -14.18 -9.40
N PRO A 145 -18.84 -15.34 -9.35
CA PRO A 145 -18.17 -16.61 -9.05
C PRO A 145 -17.05 -16.95 -10.04
N GLU A 146 -17.27 -16.79 -11.34
CA GLU A 146 -16.23 -17.01 -12.37
C GLU A 146 -15.01 -16.09 -12.19
N ILE A 147 -15.23 -14.85 -11.73
CA ILE A 147 -14.14 -13.92 -11.43
C ILE A 147 -13.41 -14.33 -10.15
N LEU A 148 -14.14 -14.75 -9.12
CA LEU A 148 -13.59 -15.19 -7.84
C LEU A 148 -12.76 -16.46 -7.97
N GLU A 149 -13.19 -17.42 -8.79
CA GLU A 149 -12.41 -18.63 -9.09
C GLU A 149 -11.03 -18.32 -9.66
N ILE A 150 -10.91 -17.26 -10.46
CA ILE A 150 -9.65 -16.83 -11.06
C ILE A 150 -8.85 -15.98 -10.06
N GLU A 151 -9.45 -14.90 -9.56
CA GLU A 151 -8.72 -13.84 -8.88
C GLU A 151 -8.86 -13.81 -7.35
N ALA A 152 -9.65 -14.66 -6.70
CA ALA A 152 -9.68 -14.69 -5.23
C ALA A 152 -8.31 -15.06 -4.62
N PRO A 153 -7.86 -14.42 -3.53
CA PRO A 153 -8.45 -13.24 -2.90
C PRO A 153 -8.41 -12.01 -3.83
N ILE A 154 -9.55 -11.35 -3.98
CA ILE A 154 -9.74 -10.18 -4.85
C ILE A 154 -10.33 -9.01 -4.05
N PRO A 155 -9.87 -7.78 -4.25
CA PRO A 155 -10.45 -6.67 -3.51
C PRO A 155 -11.83 -6.31 -4.05
N GLU A 156 -12.73 -5.92 -3.15
CA GLU A 156 -14.14 -5.68 -3.44
C GLU A 156 -14.35 -4.66 -4.57
N ALA A 157 -13.53 -3.62 -4.63
CA ALA A 157 -13.59 -2.59 -5.68
C ALA A 157 -13.22 -3.14 -7.08
N ARG A 158 -12.28 -4.08 -7.16
CA ARG A 158 -11.89 -4.72 -8.43
C ARG A 158 -12.97 -5.70 -8.89
N LEU A 159 -13.56 -6.48 -7.98
CA LEU A 159 -14.69 -7.34 -8.33
C LEU A 159 -15.86 -6.54 -8.90
N VAL A 160 -16.22 -5.40 -8.30
CA VAL A 160 -17.27 -4.51 -8.86
C VAL A 160 -16.93 -4.07 -10.29
N SER A 161 -15.67 -3.69 -10.51
CA SER A 161 -15.21 -3.19 -11.82
C SER A 161 -15.25 -4.28 -12.88
N LEU A 162 -14.76 -5.49 -12.56
CA LEU A 162 -14.78 -6.63 -13.46
C LEU A 162 -16.20 -7.10 -13.76
N VAL A 163 -17.08 -7.17 -12.75
CA VAL A 163 -18.50 -7.48 -12.97
C VAL A 163 -19.12 -6.47 -13.94
N ALA A 164 -18.91 -5.17 -13.73
CA ALA A 164 -19.43 -4.13 -14.61
C ALA A 164 -18.88 -4.24 -16.05
N GLN A 165 -17.58 -4.53 -16.19
CA GLN A 165 -16.92 -4.74 -17.48
C GLN A 165 -17.55 -5.89 -18.25
N ARG A 166 -17.93 -7.00 -17.59
CA ARG A 166 -18.64 -8.13 -18.23
C ARG A 166 -20.01 -7.76 -18.80
N PHE A 167 -20.53 -6.57 -18.52
CA PHE A 167 -21.77 -6.03 -19.10
C PHE A 167 -21.53 -4.78 -19.97
N GLY A 168 -20.31 -4.56 -20.45
CA GLY A 168 -19.94 -3.45 -21.33
C GLY A 168 -19.93 -2.08 -20.63
N ILE A 169 -19.77 -2.04 -19.30
CA ILE A 169 -19.74 -0.79 -18.53
C ILE A 169 -18.28 -0.47 -18.17
N SER A 170 -17.72 0.55 -18.81
CA SER A 170 -16.35 1.02 -18.54
C SER A 170 -16.25 2.07 -17.44
N ARG A 171 -17.34 2.80 -17.15
CA ARG A 171 -17.37 3.87 -16.14
C ARG A 171 -18.43 3.62 -15.09
N LEU A 172 -17.98 3.57 -13.84
CA LEU A 172 -18.81 3.37 -12.66
C LEU A 172 -18.98 4.68 -11.88
N TYR A 173 -20.17 4.85 -11.32
CA TYR A 173 -20.52 5.95 -10.40
C TYR A 173 -20.91 5.36 -9.05
N SER A 174 -20.75 6.13 -7.96
CA SER A 174 -20.88 5.65 -6.58
C SER A 174 -22.13 4.80 -6.33
N LYS A 175 -23.30 5.28 -6.78
CA LYS A 175 -24.57 4.54 -6.62
C LYS A 175 -24.52 3.13 -7.24
N ARG A 176 -23.94 2.99 -8.45
CA ARG A 176 -23.85 1.69 -9.13
C ARG A 176 -22.85 0.77 -8.43
N ILE A 177 -21.74 1.32 -7.94
CA ILE A 177 -20.74 0.58 -7.15
C ILE A 177 -21.41 -0.02 -5.93
N GLU A 178 -22.15 0.79 -5.17
CA GLU A 178 -22.89 0.36 -3.97
C GLU A 178 -23.93 -0.71 -4.30
N THR A 179 -24.68 -0.55 -5.40
CA THR A 179 -25.74 -1.51 -5.74
C THR A 179 -25.18 -2.87 -6.19
N ILE A 180 -24.09 -2.89 -6.96
CA ILE A 180 -23.40 -4.14 -7.34
C ILE A 180 -22.80 -4.80 -6.08
N ARG A 181 -22.13 -4.01 -5.24
CA ARG A 181 -21.49 -4.50 -4.02
C ARG A 181 -22.48 -5.17 -3.07
N ALA A 182 -23.66 -4.59 -2.89
CA ALA A 182 -24.71 -5.16 -2.05
C ALA A 182 -25.21 -6.54 -2.51
N CYS A 183 -24.89 -6.96 -3.74
CA CYS A 183 -25.25 -8.28 -4.26
C CYS A 183 -24.19 -9.35 -3.95
N PHE A 184 -23.00 -9.00 -3.44
CA PHE A 184 -21.95 -9.98 -3.16
C PHE A 184 -22.31 -10.91 -2.00
N ASP A 185 -23.05 -10.42 -1.00
CA ASP A 185 -23.54 -11.23 0.13
C ASP A 185 -24.56 -12.32 -0.30
N LEU A 186 -25.06 -12.25 -1.54
CA LEU A 186 -25.94 -13.28 -2.11
C LEU A 186 -25.18 -14.46 -2.70
N ILE A 187 -23.85 -14.37 -2.83
CA ILE A 187 -23.00 -15.42 -3.40
C ILE A 187 -22.73 -16.47 -2.31
N PRO A 188 -23.19 -17.73 -2.47
CA PRO A 188 -23.02 -18.75 -1.45
C PRO A 188 -21.54 -19.05 -1.16
N GLY A 189 -21.18 -19.12 0.12
CA GLY A 189 -19.84 -19.53 0.55
C GLY A 189 -18.74 -18.48 0.34
N ILE A 190 -19.09 -17.27 -0.13
CA ILE A 190 -18.14 -16.16 -0.21
C ILE A 190 -17.65 -15.80 1.19
N GLN A 191 -16.35 -15.61 1.34
CA GLN A 191 -15.77 -15.11 2.59
C GLN A 191 -15.20 -13.72 2.37
N LYS A 192 -15.13 -12.94 3.44
CA LYS A 192 -14.65 -11.55 3.41
C LYS A 192 -13.60 -11.33 4.49
N THR A 193 -12.44 -10.82 4.11
CA THR A 193 -11.43 -10.30 5.05
C THR A 193 -11.29 -8.79 4.88
N ASN A 194 -10.80 -8.14 5.93
CA ASN A 194 -10.51 -6.70 5.92
C ASN A 194 -9.12 -6.47 6.48
N ASP A 195 -8.40 -5.54 5.87
CA ASP A 195 -7.16 -4.97 6.39
C ASP A 195 -7.21 -3.44 6.34
N ASP A 196 -6.07 -2.81 6.60
CA ASP A 196 -5.84 -1.37 6.55
C ASP A 196 -6.05 -0.75 5.15
N THR A 197 -6.04 -1.57 4.11
CA THR A 197 -6.15 -1.14 2.71
C THR A 197 -7.50 -1.44 2.07
N GLY A 198 -8.33 -2.26 2.71
CA GLY A 198 -9.73 -2.43 2.36
C GLY A 198 -10.27 -3.84 2.58
N SER A 199 -11.32 -4.14 1.82
CA SER A 199 -12.03 -5.42 1.89
C SER A 199 -11.66 -6.35 0.73
N TYR A 200 -11.44 -7.62 1.06
CA TYR A 200 -11.07 -8.68 0.14
C TYR A 200 -12.12 -9.78 0.18
N LEU A 201 -12.50 -10.27 -1.00
CA LEU A 201 -13.46 -11.32 -1.19
C LEU A 201 -12.72 -12.59 -1.63
N TRP A 202 -13.19 -13.70 -1.08
CA TRP A 202 -12.59 -15.02 -1.22
C TRP A 202 -13.62 -15.97 -1.83
N SER A 203 -13.16 -16.86 -2.71
CA SER A 203 -14.03 -17.90 -3.25
C SER A 203 -14.23 -19.01 -2.20
N PRO A 204 -15.31 -19.81 -2.31
CA PRO A 204 -15.51 -20.96 -1.43
C PRO A 204 -14.34 -21.96 -1.45
N GLU A 205 -13.63 -22.07 -2.58
CA GLU A 205 -12.50 -22.97 -2.78
C GLU A 205 -11.21 -22.44 -2.16
N ARG A 206 -11.06 -21.11 -2.06
CA ARG A 206 -9.90 -20.45 -1.44
C ARG A 206 -10.30 -19.81 -0.13
N SER A 207 -10.13 -20.53 0.98
CA SER A 207 -10.40 -19.97 2.32
C SER A 207 -9.22 -19.11 2.82
N PRO A 208 -9.47 -17.95 3.47
CA PRO A 208 -8.42 -17.12 4.07
C PRO A 208 -7.52 -17.86 5.07
N THR A 209 -8.06 -18.90 5.71
CA THR A 209 -7.40 -19.68 6.76
C THR A 209 -6.61 -20.87 6.25
N THR A 210 -6.89 -21.36 5.04
CA THR A 210 -6.25 -22.59 4.52
C THR A 210 -5.48 -22.36 3.23
N TRP A 211 -5.72 -21.24 2.54
CA TRP A 211 -5.04 -20.90 1.31
C TRP A 211 -3.64 -20.35 1.62
N ASN A 212 -2.62 -21.07 1.13
CA ASN A 212 -1.21 -20.82 1.42
C ASN A 212 -0.41 -20.43 0.18
N ASP A 213 -1.05 -20.30 -0.98
CA ASP A 213 -0.37 -19.92 -2.21
C ASP A 213 -0.17 -18.40 -2.27
N TYR A 214 0.65 -17.94 -3.20
CA TYR A 214 0.76 -16.52 -3.58
C TYR A 214 0.98 -16.40 -5.08
N ARG A 215 0.49 -15.29 -5.66
CA ARG A 215 0.55 -15.09 -7.10
C ARG A 215 1.57 -14.05 -7.50
N MET A 216 2.50 -14.42 -8.37
CA MET A 216 3.41 -13.44 -8.96
C MET A 216 2.75 -12.73 -10.12
N THR A 217 3.09 -11.45 -10.23
CA THR A 217 2.59 -10.63 -11.31
C THR A 217 3.43 -10.86 -12.56
N PRO A 218 2.84 -11.03 -13.76
CA PRO A 218 3.59 -11.06 -15.00
C PRO A 218 4.47 -9.83 -15.16
N GLU A 219 5.61 -10.01 -15.84
CA GLU A 219 6.55 -8.93 -16.14
C GLU A 219 5.82 -7.75 -16.83
N GLY A 220 6.07 -6.54 -16.35
CA GLY A 220 5.47 -5.30 -16.89
C GLY A 220 4.10 -4.89 -16.32
N HIS A 221 3.47 -5.71 -15.47
CA HIS A 221 2.13 -5.41 -14.93
C HIS A 221 2.01 -5.44 -13.39
N PRO A 222 3.02 -4.96 -12.61
CA PRO A 222 3.12 -5.23 -11.17
C PRO A 222 1.83 -4.91 -10.40
N ARG A 223 1.31 -5.90 -9.67
CA ARG A 223 0.17 -5.71 -8.77
C ARG A 223 0.64 -4.85 -7.61
N ASP A 224 -0.15 -3.85 -7.27
CA ASP A 224 0.26 -2.87 -6.28
C ASP A 224 0.29 -3.48 -4.87
N LEU A 225 1.42 -3.35 -4.17
CA LEU A 225 1.48 -3.66 -2.74
C LEU A 225 0.77 -2.60 -1.90
N TRP A 226 0.68 -1.35 -2.34
CA TRP A 226 0.03 -0.27 -1.60
C TRP A 226 -0.88 0.55 -2.52
N PRO A 227 -1.98 1.15 -2.02
CA PRO A 227 -2.77 2.08 -2.82
C PRO A 227 -1.92 3.27 -3.32
N THR A 228 -1.48 3.21 -4.58
CA THR A 228 -0.67 4.28 -5.20
C THR A 228 -1.52 5.44 -5.71
N LYS A 229 -2.79 5.19 -6.03
CA LYS A 229 -3.77 6.17 -6.51
C LYS A 229 -5.17 5.80 -6.00
N LYS A 230 -6.09 6.76 -6.04
CA LYS A 230 -7.49 6.52 -5.72
C LYS A 230 -8.07 5.49 -6.69
N GLY A 231 -8.51 4.34 -6.17
CA GLY A 231 -8.99 3.22 -6.97
C GLY A 231 -7.90 2.21 -7.36
N THR A 232 -6.66 2.39 -6.90
CA THR A 232 -5.66 1.32 -6.89
C THR A 232 -6.11 0.24 -5.92
N VAL A 233 -5.91 -1.00 -6.34
CA VAL A 233 -6.44 -2.18 -5.67
C VAL A 233 -5.26 -3.07 -5.29
N PRO A 234 -4.82 -3.06 -4.02
CA PRO A 234 -3.60 -3.74 -3.67
C PRO A 234 -3.78 -5.24 -3.40
N ILE A 235 -2.67 -5.95 -3.29
CA ILE A 235 -2.60 -7.39 -2.96
C ILE A 235 -3.07 -7.61 -1.51
N ALA A 236 -3.82 -8.68 -1.26
CA ALA A 236 -4.29 -9.03 0.08
C ALA A 236 -3.15 -9.32 1.05
N ARG A 237 -3.28 -8.89 2.32
CA ARG A 237 -2.26 -9.21 3.35
C ARG A 237 -2.01 -10.71 3.51
N GLU A 238 -3.02 -11.55 3.32
CA GLU A 238 -2.90 -13.01 3.41
C GLU A 238 -1.97 -13.55 2.31
N GLU A 239 -2.08 -13.00 1.09
CA GLU A 239 -1.23 -13.35 -0.05
C GLU A 239 0.22 -12.88 0.15
N ILE A 240 0.41 -11.69 0.74
CA ILE A 240 1.74 -11.18 1.12
C ILE A 240 2.36 -12.06 2.22
N ARG A 241 1.58 -12.43 3.26
CA ARG A 241 2.02 -13.35 4.32
C ARG A 241 2.48 -14.68 3.74
N ASN A 242 1.71 -15.26 2.82
CA ASN A 242 2.05 -16.55 2.21
C ASN A 242 3.40 -16.49 1.48
N ALA A 243 3.65 -15.41 0.74
CA ALA A 243 4.95 -15.17 0.14
C ALA A 243 6.08 -15.05 1.18
N MET A 244 5.85 -14.30 2.28
CA MET A 244 6.83 -14.18 3.36
C MET A 244 7.16 -15.53 4.01
N VAL A 245 6.15 -16.35 4.28
CA VAL A 245 6.31 -17.70 4.82
C VAL A 245 7.12 -18.57 3.89
N ASP A 246 6.89 -18.50 2.57
CA ASP A 246 7.64 -19.28 1.60
C ASP A 246 9.10 -18.84 1.49
N ILE A 247 9.38 -17.53 1.52
CA ILE A 247 10.75 -16.99 1.58
C ILE A 247 11.47 -17.52 2.82
N VAL A 248 10.84 -17.46 4.01
CA VAL A 248 11.42 -18.00 5.25
C VAL A 248 11.62 -19.51 5.17
N ARG A 249 10.70 -20.24 4.52
CA ARG A 249 10.80 -21.69 4.30
C ARG A 249 12.05 -22.06 3.52
N ILE A 250 12.27 -21.35 2.42
CA ILE A 250 13.37 -21.58 1.48
C ILE A 250 14.70 -21.17 2.11
N ALA A 251 14.74 -20.03 2.80
CA ALA A 251 15.94 -19.51 3.44
C ALA A 251 16.25 -20.17 4.79
N HIS A 252 15.34 -21.01 5.33
CA HIS A 252 15.42 -21.58 6.68
C HIS A 252 15.53 -20.53 7.79
N GLY A 253 14.93 -19.37 7.59
CA GLY A 253 15.04 -18.21 8.48
C GLY A 253 15.28 -16.92 7.69
N ALA A 254 14.81 -15.78 8.19
CA ALA A 254 15.12 -14.47 7.59
C ALA A 254 15.04 -13.33 8.62
N HIS A 255 15.91 -12.34 8.49
CA HIS A 255 15.78 -11.09 9.25
C HIS A 255 14.64 -10.22 8.69
N SER A 256 14.08 -9.32 9.51
CA SER A 256 12.94 -8.46 9.13
C SER A 256 13.18 -7.68 7.84
N GLU A 257 14.32 -6.99 7.75
CA GLU A 257 14.65 -6.11 6.62
C GLU A 257 14.87 -6.90 5.33
N GLU A 258 15.54 -8.05 5.43
CA GLU A 258 15.75 -8.94 4.31
C GLU A 258 14.43 -9.53 3.80
N LEU A 259 13.57 -9.98 4.71
CA LEU A 259 12.26 -10.52 4.38
C LEU A 259 11.36 -9.49 3.70
N ILE A 260 11.33 -8.25 4.22
CA ILE A 260 10.61 -7.13 3.63
C ILE A 260 11.15 -6.84 2.21
N ARG A 261 12.47 -6.72 2.04
CA ARG A 261 13.10 -6.43 0.75
C ARG A 261 12.80 -7.51 -0.29
N ARG A 262 12.97 -8.79 0.08
CA ARG A 262 12.72 -9.93 -0.80
C ARG A 262 11.26 -10.02 -1.20
N THR A 263 10.35 -9.80 -0.25
CA THR A 263 8.90 -9.78 -0.53
C THR A 263 8.55 -8.63 -1.48
N ALA A 264 9.14 -7.45 -1.31
CA ALA A 264 8.92 -6.33 -2.23
C ALA A 264 9.38 -6.67 -3.65
N LEU A 265 10.59 -7.21 -3.79
CA LEU A 265 11.17 -7.62 -5.07
C LEU A 265 10.30 -8.68 -5.76
N LEU A 266 9.81 -9.67 -5.00
CA LEU A 266 8.91 -10.71 -5.50
C LEU A 266 7.64 -10.13 -6.16
N PHE A 267 7.11 -9.03 -5.63
CA PHE A 267 5.95 -8.35 -6.20
C PHE A 267 6.33 -7.25 -7.21
N GLY A 268 7.55 -7.28 -7.74
CA GLY A 268 8.02 -6.36 -8.78
C GLY A 268 8.32 -4.95 -8.26
N ARG A 269 8.70 -4.82 -6.98
CA ARG A 269 9.13 -3.55 -6.38
C ARG A 269 10.62 -3.59 -6.07
N GLU A 270 11.42 -3.07 -7.00
CA GLU A 270 12.86 -2.88 -6.81
C GLU A 270 13.17 -1.76 -5.80
N VAL A 271 12.32 -0.74 -5.74
CA VAL A 271 12.47 0.39 -4.81
C VAL A 271 11.46 0.28 -3.68
N LEU A 272 11.97 0.12 -2.46
CA LEU A 272 11.17 0.08 -1.25
C LEU A 272 10.83 1.50 -0.79
N ARG A 273 9.59 1.92 -1.05
CA ARG A 273 9.05 3.20 -0.57
C ARG A 273 8.48 3.04 0.83
N ASN A 274 8.48 4.12 1.62
CA ASN A 274 7.99 4.14 3.01
C ASN A 274 6.60 3.49 3.17
N ASP A 275 5.66 3.78 2.27
CA ASP A 275 4.31 3.21 2.35
C ASP A 275 4.28 1.69 2.12
N VAL A 276 5.10 1.22 1.17
CA VAL A 276 5.23 -0.23 0.88
C VAL A 276 5.93 -0.93 2.04
N GLU A 277 7.00 -0.33 2.58
CA GLU A 277 7.71 -0.84 3.75
C GLU A 277 6.77 -0.95 4.97
N LYS A 278 6.05 0.14 5.30
CA LYS A 278 5.08 0.16 6.40
C LYS A 278 4.05 -0.95 6.26
N ARG A 279 3.52 -1.15 5.05
CA ARG A 279 2.58 -2.25 4.81
C ARG A 279 3.24 -3.61 5.05
N LEU A 280 4.39 -3.87 4.43
CA LEU A 280 5.06 -5.16 4.56
C LEU A 280 5.41 -5.46 6.02
N ARG A 281 5.88 -4.46 6.76
CA ARG A 281 6.13 -4.57 8.20
C ARG A 281 4.84 -4.86 8.97
N SER A 282 3.74 -4.16 8.68
CA SER A 282 2.44 -4.44 9.31
C SER A 282 1.95 -5.86 9.03
N VAL A 283 2.15 -6.38 7.81
CA VAL A 283 1.82 -7.77 7.47
C VAL A 283 2.71 -8.75 8.22
N LEU A 284 4.00 -8.45 8.35
CA LEU A 284 4.95 -9.27 9.11
C LEU A 284 4.59 -9.34 10.59
N ASP A 285 4.31 -8.19 11.21
CA ASP A 285 3.86 -8.10 12.61
C ASP A 285 2.58 -8.92 12.82
N TRP A 286 1.63 -8.81 11.90
CA TRP A 286 0.40 -9.60 11.91
C TRP A 286 0.68 -11.10 11.73
N ALA A 287 1.56 -11.48 10.81
CA ALA A 287 1.95 -12.86 10.52
C ALA A 287 2.62 -13.55 11.71
N SER A 288 3.36 -12.79 12.53
CA SER A 288 4.01 -13.26 13.77
C SER A 288 3.17 -13.11 15.03
N SER A 289 1.99 -12.50 14.94
CA SER A 289 1.10 -12.37 16.08
C SER A 289 0.56 -13.73 16.52
N GLU A 290 0.27 -13.90 17.82
CA GLU A 290 -0.31 -15.14 18.37
C GLU A 290 -1.60 -15.57 17.67
N ALA A 291 -2.36 -14.62 17.12
CA ALA A 291 -3.61 -14.89 16.43
C ALA A 291 -3.44 -15.61 15.08
N VAL A 292 -2.29 -15.41 14.42
CA VAL A 292 -1.99 -16.01 13.11
C VAL A 292 -0.96 -17.12 13.25
N GLY A 293 0.13 -16.86 13.97
CA GLY A 293 1.17 -17.82 14.28
C GLY A 293 1.84 -18.44 13.06
N SER A 294 1.86 -17.73 11.91
CA SER A 294 2.44 -18.26 10.67
C SER A 294 3.97 -18.11 10.61
N LEU A 295 4.51 -17.17 11.39
CA LEU A 295 5.93 -16.93 11.58
C LEU A 295 6.19 -16.76 13.07
N LEU A 296 7.39 -17.10 13.52
CA LEU A 296 7.86 -16.86 14.89
C LEU A 296 9.14 -16.06 14.85
N LEU A 297 9.25 -15.04 15.70
CA LEU A 297 10.50 -14.33 15.92
C LEU A 297 11.34 -15.11 16.94
N ASP A 298 12.40 -15.76 16.47
CA ASP A 298 13.40 -16.44 17.29
C ASP A 298 14.72 -15.65 17.26
N GLY A 299 15.02 -14.98 18.37
CA GLY A 299 16.12 -14.01 18.44
C GLY A 299 15.86 -12.83 17.50
N GLU A 300 16.67 -12.71 16.45
CA GLU A 300 16.58 -11.63 15.44
C GLU A 300 16.03 -12.12 14.08
N GLN A 301 15.64 -13.39 13.97
CA GLN A 301 15.19 -14.00 12.73
C GLN A 301 13.76 -14.53 12.85
N TYR A 302 13.00 -14.37 11.77
CA TYR A 302 11.72 -15.03 11.60
C TYR A 302 11.94 -16.45 11.11
N GLN A 303 11.26 -17.41 11.73
CA GLN A 303 11.26 -18.82 11.38
C GLN A 303 9.83 -19.34 11.19
N ILE A 304 9.71 -20.50 10.55
CA ILE A 304 8.42 -21.22 10.49
C ILE A 304 8.23 -21.95 11.81
N PRO A 305 7.06 -21.83 12.46
CA PRO A 305 6.73 -22.63 13.63
C PRO A 305 6.91 -24.11 13.32
N LEU A 306 7.67 -24.81 14.17
CA LEU A 306 7.72 -26.27 14.12
C LEU A 306 6.30 -26.80 14.40
N PRO A 307 5.82 -27.80 13.65
CA PRO A 307 4.55 -28.44 14.00
C PRO A 307 4.68 -29.00 15.41
N ASP A 308 3.70 -28.72 16.28
CA ASP A 308 3.66 -29.28 17.63
C ASP A 308 3.87 -30.80 17.54
N GLU A 309 4.96 -31.29 18.14
CA GLU A 309 5.19 -32.73 18.30
C GLU A 309 4.00 -33.29 19.09
N THR A 310 3.12 -34.00 18.38
CA THR A 310 1.95 -34.70 18.95
C THR A 310 2.26 -36.15 19.22
#